data_AF-R5CZD7-F1
#
_entry.id   AF-R5CZD7-F1
#
_cell.length_a   1.000
_cell.length_b   1.000
_cell.length_c   1.000
_cell.angle_alpha   90.00
_cell.angle_beta   90.00
_cell.angle_gamma   90.00
#
_symmetry.space_group_name_H-M   'P 1'
#
loop_
_entity.id
_entity.type
_entity.pdbx_description
1 polymer ?
#
loop_
_entity_poly.entity_id
_entity_poly.type
_entity_poly.pdbx_seq_one_letter_code
_entity_poly.pdbx_strand_id
1 'polypeptide(L)'
;MSDNFFNSFNFLKKVYTIDQFKSKWGSLHHLSMNVDGDVAFFHQLYGRLYRLIGQEARCFDNNKILPFLLYIENTVAVGLDGVYEYRYRSVGNVESRWCNGFDISINAGSEVHNLVGRAVADTKYSALRQWMVESVLSGDFSRLSEMLTWFVRKDKILRSVFPDLRFRKAMFMRLAGNRQSSNKMLWADLAFNWRDKRGFSLADTIAKEFRFKTSFVEGKEKTLLNKAAKTLDAIQAERLDTYTVIGQKDERMFTLRHRDGRVFHDVIFPTPVSEDMPSRYLTVQLVTYKDKTYVSGSAVWIDKETLPVWNGEAVWEDIQKKEQDAARQTYFTTMFGKQICLYEDLYTVPTDPEEAYYADMGIYFDEPNIFDFFGGKPNGRVIYFGG
;
A
#
# COMPACT_ATOMS: atom_id res chain seq x y z
N MET A 1 7.15 17.77 58.32
CA MET A 1 5.90 17.02 58.07
C MET A 1 4.92 17.99 57.43
N SER A 2 4.23 17.50 56.39
CA SER A 2 3.33 18.19 55.45
C SER A 2 4.00 18.88 54.25
N ASP A 3 3.37 18.60 53.10
CA ASP A 3 3.35 19.38 51.85
C ASP A 3 4.51 19.23 50.87
N ASN A 4 4.60 18.06 50.22
CA ASN A 4 5.12 17.94 48.84
C ASN A 4 4.73 16.61 48.17
N PHE A 5 3.47 16.20 48.29
CA PHE A 5 2.95 14.98 47.67
C PHE A 5 1.61 15.26 46.99
N PHE A 6 1.58 16.15 45.98
CA PHE A 6 0.49 16.25 44.99
C PHE A 6 0.82 17.42 44.06
N ASN A 7 1.46 17.14 42.91
CA ASN A 7 1.31 17.88 41.63
C ASN A 7 2.33 17.43 40.57
N SER A 8 2.50 16.12 40.39
CA SER A 8 3.19 15.56 39.22
C SER A 8 2.22 14.69 38.40
N PHE A 9 1.04 15.24 38.09
CA PHE A 9 0.07 14.63 37.18
C PHE A 9 -0.59 15.74 36.37
N ASN A 10 0.07 16.20 35.30
CA ASN A 10 -0.58 16.88 34.17
C ASN A 10 0.42 17.10 33.03
N PHE A 11 0.76 16.02 32.33
CA PHE A 11 1.33 16.11 30.98
C PHE A 11 0.60 15.19 29.98
N LEU A 12 -0.67 14.86 30.23
CA LEU A 12 -1.55 14.28 29.21
C LEU A 12 -2.04 15.41 28.29
N LYS A 13 -1.45 15.54 27.10
CA LYS A 13 -1.97 16.38 26.02
C LYS A 13 -3.46 16.07 25.80
N LYS A 14 -4.36 17.04 25.97
CA LYS A 14 -5.83 16.85 25.88
C LYS A 14 -6.24 15.92 24.72
N VAL A 15 -7.03 14.89 25.02
CA VAL A 15 -7.68 14.01 24.03
C VAL A 15 -8.49 14.89 23.07
N TYR A 16 -8.40 14.62 21.76
CA TYR A 16 -9.18 15.34 20.76
C TYR A 16 -10.67 15.29 21.09
N THR A 17 -11.35 16.43 20.96
CA THR A 17 -12.81 16.41 20.85
C THR A 17 -13.22 15.68 19.57
N ILE A 18 -14.50 15.27 19.46
CA ILE A 18 -14.96 14.56 18.26
C ILE A 18 -14.76 15.40 16.99
N ASP A 19 -14.98 16.72 17.05
CA ASP A 19 -14.79 17.61 15.89
C ASP A 19 -13.32 17.75 15.49
N GLN A 20 -12.43 17.89 16.48
CA GLN A 20 -10.98 17.93 16.25
C GLN A 20 -10.49 16.61 15.66
N PHE A 21 -10.98 15.49 16.20
CA PHE A 21 -10.67 14.16 15.70
C PHE A 21 -11.19 13.99 14.28
N LYS A 22 -12.44 14.34 13.99
CA LYS A 22 -13.05 14.26 12.65
C LYS A 22 -12.25 15.04 11.62
N SER A 23 -11.89 16.28 11.92
CA SER A 23 -11.06 17.10 11.03
C SER A 23 -9.70 16.44 10.76
N LYS A 24 -9.04 15.96 11.83
CA LYS A 24 -7.73 15.30 11.70
C LYS A 24 -7.84 13.97 10.95
N TRP A 25 -8.84 13.16 11.26
CA TRP A 25 -9.13 11.86 10.65
C TRP A 25 -9.42 12.00 9.16
N GLY A 26 -10.28 12.95 8.78
CA GLY A 26 -10.53 13.29 7.38
C GLY A 26 -9.26 13.72 6.64
N SER A 27 -8.37 14.49 7.28
CA SER A 27 -7.09 14.91 6.66
C SER A 27 -6.10 13.76 6.39
N LEU A 28 -6.29 12.61 7.04
CA LEU A 28 -5.48 11.41 6.82
C LEU A 28 -5.99 10.57 5.63
N HIS A 29 -7.24 10.79 5.22
CA HIS A 29 -7.93 10.06 4.17
C HIS A 29 -7.87 10.76 2.81
N HIS A 30 -8.31 10.05 1.77
CA HIS A 30 -8.52 10.68 0.47
C HIS A 30 -9.67 11.69 0.54
N LEU A 31 -9.56 12.81 -0.19
CA LEU A 31 -10.57 13.89 -0.15
C LEU A 31 -11.97 13.45 -0.57
N SER A 32 -12.08 12.42 -1.41
CA SER A 32 -13.36 11.86 -1.85
C SER A 32 -13.93 10.79 -0.91
N MET A 33 -13.19 10.40 0.13
CA MET A 33 -13.64 9.43 1.12
C MET A 33 -14.44 10.13 2.22
N ASN A 34 -15.68 9.69 2.43
CA ASN A 34 -16.52 10.20 3.51
C ASN A 34 -16.34 9.35 4.78
N VAL A 35 -15.67 9.93 5.79
CA VAL A 35 -15.41 9.27 7.08
C VAL A 35 -16.56 9.38 8.08
N ASP A 36 -17.64 10.09 7.74
CA ASP A 36 -18.71 10.40 8.71
C ASP A 36 -19.42 9.15 9.24
N GLY A 37 -19.43 8.07 8.46
CA GLY A 37 -20.08 6.81 8.82
C GLY A 37 -19.39 6.04 9.94
N ASP A 38 -18.08 6.24 10.18
CA ASP A 38 -17.31 5.51 11.19
C ASP A 38 -16.43 6.38 12.10
N VAL A 39 -16.43 7.71 11.92
CA VAL A 39 -15.63 8.64 12.73
C VAL A 39 -15.90 8.53 14.24
N ALA A 40 -17.15 8.31 14.65
CA ALA A 40 -17.50 8.16 16.07
C ALA A 40 -16.89 6.89 16.68
N PHE A 41 -16.86 5.81 15.91
CA PHE A 41 -16.25 4.54 16.31
C PHE A 41 -14.74 4.71 16.49
N PHE A 42 -14.05 5.26 15.49
CA PHE A 42 -12.61 5.48 15.57
C PHE A 42 -12.21 6.54 16.61
N HIS A 43 -13.07 7.53 16.88
CA HIS A 43 -12.86 8.48 17.98
C HIS A 43 -12.94 7.81 19.35
N GLN A 44 -13.91 6.90 19.54
CA GLN A 44 -14.02 6.13 20.77
C GLN A 44 -12.80 5.22 20.96
N LEU A 45 -12.38 4.53 19.90
CA LEU A 45 -11.20 3.67 19.91
C LEU A 45 -9.93 4.47 20.20
N TYR A 46 -9.76 5.63 19.56
CA TYR A 46 -8.70 6.60 19.86
C TYR A 46 -8.65 6.95 21.34
N GLY A 47 -9.80 7.30 21.94
CA GLY A 47 -9.87 7.66 23.36
C GLY A 47 -9.48 6.52 24.30
N ARG A 48 -9.84 5.28 23.95
CA ARG A 48 -9.45 4.08 24.73
C ARG A 48 -7.96 3.79 24.60
N LEU A 49 -7.43 3.77 23.38
CA LEU A 49 -5.99 3.58 23.12
C LEU A 49 -5.16 4.68 23.79
N TYR A 50 -5.60 5.93 23.70
CA TYR A 50 -4.96 7.07 24.35
C TYR A 50 -4.82 6.86 25.86
N ARG A 51 -5.88 6.40 26.53
CA ARG A 51 -5.85 6.15 27.98
C ARG A 51 -4.94 4.98 28.34
N LEU A 52 -5.10 3.85 27.66
CA LEU A 52 -4.28 2.65 27.91
C LEU A 52 -2.80 2.93 27.72
N ILE A 53 -2.43 3.53 26.58
CA ILE A 53 -1.03 3.82 26.27
C ILE A 53 -0.51 4.96 27.16
N GLY A 54 -1.31 6.00 27.42
CA GLY A 54 -0.92 7.14 28.24
C GLY A 54 -0.72 6.82 29.73
N GLN A 55 -1.32 5.74 30.24
CA GLN A 55 -1.10 5.26 31.61
C GLN A 55 0.25 4.55 31.79
N GLU A 56 0.81 3.98 30.73
CA GLU A 56 1.97 3.09 30.79
C GLU A 56 3.23 3.70 30.13
N ALA A 57 3.06 4.51 29.09
CA ALA A 57 4.17 5.02 28.29
C ALA A 57 4.97 6.09 29.06
N ARG A 58 6.25 5.81 29.35
CA ARG A 58 7.19 6.78 29.95
C ARG A 58 7.36 8.06 29.12
N CYS A 59 7.19 7.97 27.80
CA CYS A 59 7.22 9.10 26.86
C CYS A 59 6.10 8.96 25.82
N PHE A 60 4.90 9.41 26.18
CA PHE A 60 3.72 9.31 25.32
C PHE A 60 3.77 10.25 24.11
N ASP A 61 3.94 9.67 22.91
CA ASP A 61 3.75 10.40 21.65
C ASP A 61 2.38 10.11 21.03
N ASN A 62 1.43 11.01 21.30
CA ASN A 62 0.08 10.93 20.75
C ASN A 62 0.04 10.82 19.21
N ASN A 63 1.06 11.32 18.51
CA ASN A 63 1.11 11.28 17.05
C ASN A 63 1.24 9.86 16.49
N LYS A 64 1.61 8.88 17.33
CA LYS A 64 1.71 7.46 16.95
C LYS A 64 0.37 6.71 17.00
N ILE A 65 -0.64 7.20 17.72
CA ILE A 65 -1.96 6.53 17.80
C ILE A 65 -2.73 6.65 16.48
N LEU A 66 -2.71 7.81 15.82
CA LEU A 66 -3.45 8.00 14.57
C LEU A 66 -2.99 7.03 13.45
N PRO A 67 -1.69 6.84 13.21
CA PRO A 67 -1.21 5.78 12.31
C PRO A 67 -1.64 4.37 12.72
N PHE A 68 -1.72 4.07 14.02
CA PHE A 68 -2.20 2.76 14.48
C PHE A 68 -3.71 2.58 14.21
N LEU A 69 -4.50 3.65 14.32
CA LEU A 69 -5.92 3.61 13.94
C LEU A 69 -6.12 3.37 12.45
N LEU A 70 -5.28 3.95 11.58
CA LEU A 70 -5.32 3.67 10.13
C LEU A 70 -5.02 2.19 9.83
N TYR A 71 -4.09 1.59 10.56
CA TYR A 71 -3.82 0.15 10.49
C TYR A 71 -5.05 -0.70 10.88
N ILE A 72 -5.72 -0.33 11.98
CA ILE A 72 -6.95 -1.01 12.42
C ILE A 72 -8.08 -0.83 11.40
N GLU A 73 -8.23 0.37 10.84
CA GLU A 73 -9.21 0.64 9.79
C GLU A 73 -8.95 -0.18 8.53
N ASN A 74 -7.70 -0.29 8.08
CA ASN A 74 -7.31 -1.17 6.97
C ASN A 74 -7.71 -2.62 7.28
N THR A 75 -7.40 -3.11 8.49
CA THR A 75 -7.74 -4.46 8.96
C THR A 75 -9.24 -4.74 8.93
N VAL A 76 -10.04 -3.79 9.42
CA VAL A 76 -11.51 -3.82 9.38
C VAL A 76 -12.00 -3.83 7.92
N ALA A 77 -11.48 -2.93 7.10
CA ALA A 77 -11.97 -2.66 5.75
C ALA A 77 -11.67 -3.82 4.80
N VAL A 78 -10.38 -4.15 4.64
CA VAL A 78 -9.88 -5.07 3.62
C VAL A 78 -8.89 -6.07 4.21
N GLY A 79 -8.05 -5.71 5.17
CA GLY A 79 -7.02 -6.63 5.72
C GLY A 79 -5.73 -6.66 4.88
N LEU A 80 -5.49 -5.63 4.07
CA LEU A 80 -4.38 -5.57 3.13
C LEU A 80 -3.02 -5.65 3.84
N ASP A 81 -2.90 -4.97 4.99
CA ASP A 81 -1.65 -4.91 5.75
C ASP A 81 -1.23 -6.30 6.23
N GLY A 82 -2.18 -7.06 6.76
CA GLY A 82 -1.97 -8.45 7.19
C GLY A 82 -1.45 -9.35 6.08
N VAL A 83 -1.90 -9.16 4.83
CA VAL A 83 -1.39 -9.95 3.69
C VAL A 83 0.10 -9.69 3.45
N TYR A 84 0.51 -8.43 3.48
CA TYR A 84 1.91 -8.08 3.25
C TYR A 84 2.80 -8.40 4.45
N GLU A 85 2.28 -8.29 5.67
CA GLU A 85 2.96 -8.72 6.89
C GLU A 85 3.30 -10.20 6.86
N TYR A 86 2.29 -11.01 6.55
CA TYR A 86 2.45 -12.46 6.47
C TYR A 86 3.46 -12.77 5.35
N ARG A 87 3.21 -12.25 4.14
CA ARG A 87 4.04 -12.54 2.95
C ARG A 87 5.51 -12.18 3.11
N TYR A 88 5.87 -11.12 3.84
CA TYR A 88 7.23 -10.59 3.86
C TYR A 88 7.93 -10.76 5.21
N ARG A 89 7.65 -11.84 5.96
CA ARG A 89 8.34 -12.17 7.21
C ARG A 89 8.18 -11.07 8.27
N SER A 90 7.03 -11.14 8.95
CA SER A 90 6.78 -10.39 10.18
C SER A 90 6.79 -11.34 11.38
N VAL A 91 7.79 -11.24 12.26
CA VAL A 91 7.74 -11.91 13.57
C VAL A 91 6.73 -11.17 14.44
N GLY A 92 5.57 -11.80 14.63
CA GLY A 92 4.43 -11.25 15.37
C GLY A 92 3.46 -10.42 14.51
N ASN A 93 2.24 -10.26 15.02
CA ASN A 93 1.24 -9.31 14.49
C ASN A 93 1.82 -7.88 14.62
N VAL A 94 1.70 -7.04 13.59
CA VAL A 94 2.14 -5.63 13.62
C VAL A 94 1.54 -4.83 14.77
N GLU A 95 0.41 -5.22 15.33
CA GLU A 95 -0.09 -4.71 16.63
C GLU A 95 0.99 -4.74 17.72
N SER A 96 1.78 -5.81 17.80
CA SER A 96 2.89 -5.93 18.76
C SER A 96 4.01 -4.95 18.46
N ARG A 97 4.29 -4.64 17.18
CA ARG A 97 5.23 -3.59 16.76
C ARG A 97 4.74 -2.21 17.17
N TRP A 98 3.44 -1.94 17.03
CA TRP A 98 2.85 -0.70 17.53
C TRP A 98 3.01 -0.61 19.04
N CYS A 99 2.67 -1.66 19.80
CA CYS A 99 2.86 -1.74 21.25
C CYS A 99 4.32 -1.52 21.67
N ASN A 100 5.27 -2.20 21.02
CA ASN A 100 6.71 -2.01 21.23
C ASN A 100 7.14 -0.56 20.92
N GLY A 101 6.57 0.05 19.87
CA GLY A 101 6.81 1.45 19.50
C GLY A 101 6.27 2.47 20.52
N PHE A 102 5.37 2.05 21.41
CA PHE A 102 4.86 2.84 22.53
C PHE A 102 5.60 2.60 23.85
N ASP A 103 6.54 1.63 23.92
CA ASP A 103 7.29 1.26 25.12
C ASP A 103 6.39 0.91 26.33
N ILE A 104 5.29 0.18 26.06
CA ILE A 104 4.33 -0.27 27.08
C ILE A 104 4.64 -1.70 27.56
N SER A 105 4.14 -2.07 28.75
CA SER A 105 4.32 -3.40 29.30
C SER A 105 3.60 -4.50 28.48
N ILE A 106 4.01 -5.76 28.65
CA ILE A 106 3.37 -6.91 27.99
C ILE A 106 1.88 -6.98 28.33
N ASN A 107 1.52 -6.74 29.59
CA ASN A 107 0.13 -6.75 30.04
C ASN A 107 -0.70 -5.67 29.33
N ALA A 108 -0.18 -4.45 29.24
CA ALA A 108 -0.80 -3.36 28.49
C ALA A 108 -0.90 -3.69 26.99
N GLY A 109 0.12 -4.35 26.43
CA GLY A 109 0.09 -4.87 25.07
C GLY A 109 -1.05 -5.88 24.85
N SER A 110 -1.27 -6.81 25.79
CA SER A 110 -2.40 -7.75 25.74
C SER A 110 -3.75 -7.05 25.83
N GLU A 111 -3.88 -5.98 26.63
CA GLU A 111 -5.10 -5.17 26.68
C GLU A 111 -5.37 -4.44 25.36
N VAL A 112 -4.33 -3.88 24.75
CA VAL A 112 -4.40 -3.27 23.42
C VAL A 112 -4.84 -4.32 22.39
N HIS A 113 -4.22 -5.50 22.38
CA HIS A 113 -4.59 -6.60 21.48
C HIS A 113 -6.07 -6.98 21.63
N ASN A 114 -6.55 -7.16 22.86
CA ASN A 114 -7.96 -7.47 23.14
C ASN A 114 -8.92 -6.33 22.76
N LEU A 115 -8.47 -5.07 22.86
CA LEU A 115 -9.25 -3.91 22.41
C LEU A 115 -9.35 -3.89 20.88
N VAL A 116 -8.25 -4.13 20.17
CA VAL A 116 -8.21 -4.17 18.71
C VAL A 116 -9.01 -5.35 18.17
N GLY A 117 -8.81 -6.56 18.71
CA GLY A 117 -9.56 -7.75 18.29
C GLY A 117 -11.07 -7.56 18.43
N ARG A 118 -11.53 -6.95 19.52
CA ARG A 118 -12.96 -6.58 19.69
C ARG A 118 -13.39 -5.52 18.69
N ALA A 119 -12.60 -4.47 18.50
CA ALA A 119 -12.89 -3.43 17.52
C ALA A 119 -13.06 -4.02 16.11
N VAL A 120 -12.18 -4.94 15.70
CA VAL A 120 -12.26 -5.62 14.41
C VAL A 120 -13.49 -6.52 14.31
N ALA A 121 -13.82 -7.27 15.35
CA ALA A 121 -14.97 -8.17 15.38
C ALA A 121 -16.32 -7.43 15.42
N ASP A 122 -16.40 -6.32 16.16
CA ASP A 122 -17.65 -5.58 16.40
C ASP A 122 -18.01 -4.63 15.24
N THR A 123 -17.05 -4.34 14.35
CA THR A 123 -17.26 -3.35 13.29
C THR A 123 -18.10 -3.90 12.14
N LYS A 124 -19.34 -3.41 12.03
CA LYS A 124 -20.28 -3.76 10.96
C LYS A 124 -20.15 -2.88 9.71
N TYR A 125 -19.50 -1.72 9.81
CA TYR A 125 -19.44 -0.72 8.76
C TYR A 125 -18.02 -0.16 8.63
N SER A 126 -17.57 0.08 7.40
CA SER A 126 -16.27 0.69 7.11
C SER A 126 -16.38 1.67 5.95
N ALA A 127 -16.09 2.95 6.23
CA ALA A 127 -16.03 3.99 5.23
C ALA A 127 -14.96 3.69 4.18
N LEU A 128 -13.79 3.17 4.61
CA LEU A 128 -12.71 2.78 3.70
C LEU A 128 -13.17 1.69 2.73
N ARG A 129 -13.77 0.60 3.23
CA ARG A 129 -14.29 -0.49 2.39
C ARG A 129 -15.36 0.02 1.41
N GLN A 130 -16.28 0.86 1.88
CA GLN A 130 -17.30 1.45 1.03
C GLN A 130 -16.67 2.30 -0.08
N TRP A 131 -15.75 3.20 0.26
CA TRP A 131 -15.06 4.05 -0.71
C TRP A 131 -14.27 3.23 -1.74
N MET A 132 -13.61 2.15 -1.35
CA MET A 132 -12.94 1.24 -2.27
C MET A 132 -13.94 0.59 -3.24
N VAL A 133 -15.02 0.01 -2.73
CA VAL A 133 -16.06 -0.64 -3.53
C VAL A 133 -16.70 0.34 -4.50
N GLU A 134 -17.04 1.55 -4.06
CA GLU A 134 -17.59 2.60 -4.90
C GLU A 134 -16.61 3.03 -5.99
N SER A 135 -15.32 3.18 -5.65
CA SER A 135 -14.28 3.53 -6.61
C SER A 135 -14.14 2.47 -7.70
N VAL A 136 -14.06 1.18 -7.32
CA VAL A 136 -13.98 0.04 -8.24
C VAL A 136 -15.22 -0.11 -9.10
N LEU A 137 -16.41 0.11 -8.53
CA LEU A 137 -17.67 -0.11 -9.24
C LEU A 137 -18.17 1.10 -10.02
N SER A 138 -17.58 2.28 -9.83
CA SER A 138 -18.00 3.55 -10.45
C SER A 138 -18.04 3.52 -11.98
N GLY A 139 -17.12 2.80 -12.63
CA GLY A 139 -16.90 2.92 -14.07
C GLY A 139 -16.09 4.15 -14.47
N ASP A 140 -15.61 4.92 -13.49
CA ASP A 140 -14.71 6.04 -13.67
C ASP A 140 -13.27 5.60 -13.37
N PHE A 141 -12.44 5.55 -14.40
CA PHE A 141 -11.03 5.17 -14.26
C PHE A 141 -10.26 6.11 -13.33
N SER A 142 -10.61 7.40 -13.26
CA SER A 142 -9.95 8.35 -12.36
C SER A 142 -10.16 7.95 -10.90
N ARG A 143 -11.38 7.57 -10.53
CA ARG A 143 -11.69 7.12 -9.15
C ARG A 143 -10.95 5.85 -8.78
N LEU A 144 -10.92 4.85 -9.68
CA LEU A 144 -10.14 3.63 -9.48
C LEU A 144 -8.64 3.93 -9.31
N SER A 145 -8.09 4.74 -10.22
CA SER A 145 -6.68 5.10 -10.24
C SER A 145 -6.26 5.88 -9.01
N GLU A 146 -7.08 6.84 -8.56
CA GLU A 146 -6.86 7.59 -7.32
C GLU A 146 -6.88 6.69 -6.09
N MET A 147 -7.82 5.74 -6.03
CA MET A 147 -7.92 4.81 -4.91
C MET A 147 -6.69 3.91 -4.80
N LEU A 148 -6.28 3.25 -5.89
CA LEU A 148 -5.08 2.40 -5.88
C LEU A 148 -3.80 3.23 -5.63
N THR A 149 -3.72 4.42 -6.23
CA THR A 149 -2.62 5.36 -6.01
C THR A 149 -2.54 5.85 -4.55
N TRP A 150 -3.69 5.99 -3.87
CA TRP A 150 -3.72 6.37 -2.47
C TRP A 150 -3.06 5.31 -1.59
N PHE A 151 -3.40 4.03 -1.78
CA PHE A 151 -2.79 2.92 -1.03
C PHE A 151 -1.27 2.89 -1.19
N VAL A 152 -0.76 2.86 -2.43
CA VAL A 152 0.70 2.83 -2.67
C VAL A 152 1.44 4.05 -2.12
N ARG A 153 0.75 5.18 -1.89
CA ARG A 153 1.35 6.41 -1.34
C ARG A 153 1.22 6.54 0.18
N LYS A 154 0.14 6.04 0.75
CA LYS A 154 -0.26 6.34 2.13
C LYS A 154 -0.15 5.15 3.06
N ASP A 155 -0.34 3.94 2.54
CA ASP A 155 -0.22 2.73 3.30
C ASP A 155 1.23 2.49 3.69
N LYS A 156 1.51 2.41 4.99
CA LYS A 156 2.88 2.32 5.49
C LYS A 156 3.45 0.92 5.31
N ILE A 157 2.62 -0.10 5.42
CA ILE A 157 3.04 -1.50 5.36
C ILE A 157 3.36 -1.85 3.91
N LEU A 158 2.44 -1.57 2.99
CA LEU A 158 2.68 -1.72 1.55
C LEU A 158 3.93 -0.96 1.08
N ARG A 159 4.13 0.27 1.56
CA ARG A 159 5.31 1.06 1.17
C ARG A 159 6.63 0.49 1.64
N SER A 160 6.64 -0.29 2.72
CA SER A 160 7.86 -0.90 3.23
C SER A 160 8.31 -2.09 2.39
N VAL A 161 7.38 -2.76 1.68
CA VAL A 161 7.71 -3.93 0.86
C VAL A 161 8.05 -3.55 -0.59
N PHE A 162 8.12 -2.25 -0.90
CA PHE A 162 8.56 -1.80 -2.20
C PHE A 162 10.07 -1.94 -2.37
N PRO A 163 10.55 -2.23 -3.59
CA PRO A 163 11.96 -2.21 -3.90
C PRO A 163 12.54 -0.79 -3.77
N ASP A 164 13.85 -0.65 -3.91
CA ASP A 164 14.49 0.66 -3.92
C ASP A 164 14.00 1.51 -5.12
N LEU A 165 13.03 2.37 -4.84
CA LEU A 165 12.37 3.19 -5.85
C LEU A 165 13.29 4.26 -6.48
N ARG A 166 14.55 4.43 -6.04
CA ARG A 166 15.49 5.40 -6.64
C ARG A 166 15.72 5.11 -8.12
N PHE A 167 15.79 3.85 -8.51
CA PHE A 167 16.03 3.46 -9.91
C PHE A 167 14.84 3.81 -10.81
N ARG A 168 13.62 3.45 -10.39
CA ARG A 168 12.38 3.86 -11.08
C ARG A 168 12.24 5.38 -11.14
N LYS A 169 12.47 6.08 -10.03
CA LYS A 169 12.42 7.56 -9.99
C LYS A 169 13.37 8.18 -10.99
N ALA A 170 14.61 7.72 -11.05
CA ALA A 170 15.61 8.22 -11.99
C ALA A 170 15.16 7.99 -13.45
N MET A 171 14.66 6.79 -13.76
CA MET A 171 14.12 6.46 -15.08
C MET A 171 12.94 7.37 -15.47
N PHE A 172 11.92 7.48 -14.62
CA PHE A 172 10.75 8.31 -14.91
C PHE A 172 11.09 9.80 -14.97
N MET A 173 12.05 10.29 -14.18
CA MET A 173 12.54 11.67 -14.25
C MET A 173 13.25 11.94 -15.58
N ARG A 174 14.10 11.02 -16.05
CA ARG A 174 14.80 11.14 -17.34
C ARG A 174 13.81 11.19 -18.50
N LEU A 175 12.74 10.40 -18.43
CA LEU A 175 11.73 10.36 -19.48
C LEU A 175 10.81 11.59 -19.45
N ALA A 176 10.24 11.91 -18.30
CA ALA A 176 9.22 12.96 -18.20
C ALA A 176 9.79 14.38 -18.14
N GLY A 177 11.08 14.53 -17.83
CA GLY A 177 11.78 15.83 -17.71
C GLY A 177 11.34 16.69 -16.52
N ASN A 178 10.28 16.32 -15.80
CA ASN A 178 9.75 17.08 -14.68
C ASN A 178 9.22 16.18 -13.55
N ARG A 179 9.28 16.71 -12.33
CA ARG A 179 8.94 15.98 -11.10
C ARG A 179 7.46 15.60 -11.01
N GLN A 180 6.56 16.43 -11.54
CA GLN A 180 5.13 16.17 -11.43
C GLN A 180 4.72 14.96 -12.27
N SER A 181 5.08 14.95 -13.55
CA SER A 181 4.80 13.84 -14.48
C SER A 181 5.54 12.57 -14.07
N SER A 182 6.82 12.66 -13.68
CA SER A 182 7.58 11.52 -13.19
C SER A 182 6.93 10.85 -11.97
N ASN A 183 6.45 11.64 -10.99
CA ASN A 183 5.73 11.10 -9.84
C ASN A 183 4.41 10.45 -10.25
N LYS A 184 3.64 11.05 -11.17
CA LYS A 184 2.39 10.45 -11.66
C LYS A 184 2.66 9.08 -12.30
N MET A 185 3.74 8.96 -13.08
CA MET A 185 4.14 7.69 -13.69
C MET A 185 4.59 6.66 -12.64
N LEU A 186 5.40 7.06 -11.66
CA LEU A 186 5.84 6.18 -10.57
C LEU A 186 4.66 5.61 -9.78
N TRP A 187 3.71 6.46 -9.37
CA TRP A 187 2.61 6.00 -8.55
C TRP A 187 1.60 5.16 -9.35
N ALA A 188 1.40 5.47 -10.63
CA ALA A 188 0.63 4.62 -11.54
C ALA A 188 1.28 3.23 -11.72
N ASP A 189 2.61 3.19 -11.87
CA ASP A 189 3.36 1.94 -11.99
C ASP A 189 3.22 1.10 -10.72
N LEU A 190 3.39 1.69 -9.54
CA LEU A 190 3.19 0.97 -8.28
C LEU A 190 1.74 0.51 -8.09
N ALA A 191 0.75 1.32 -8.51
CA ALA A 191 -0.67 1.02 -8.34
C ALA A 191 -1.15 -0.15 -9.21
N PHE A 192 -0.68 -0.24 -10.46
CA PHE A 192 -1.22 -1.17 -11.46
C PHE A 192 -0.22 -2.25 -11.91
N ASN A 193 1.08 -1.96 -11.87
CA ASN A 193 2.09 -2.75 -12.55
C ASN A 193 3.11 -3.41 -11.61
N TRP A 194 3.30 -2.88 -10.40
CA TRP A 194 4.12 -3.55 -9.39
C TRP A 194 3.45 -4.86 -8.98
N ARG A 195 4.28 -5.90 -8.88
CA ARG A 195 3.90 -7.23 -8.44
C ARG A 195 4.71 -7.56 -7.20
N ASP A 196 4.06 -8.12 -6.20
CA ASP A 196 4.75 -8.67 -5.04
C ASP A 196 5.57 -9.91 -5.43
N LYS A 197 6.32 -10.46 -4.47
CA LYS A 197 7.15 -11.65 -4.70
C LYS A 197 6.40 -12.89 -5.18
N ARG A 198 5.07 -12.95 -4.98
CA ARG A 198 4.19 -14.03 -5.48
C ARG A 198 3.53 -13.68 -6.83
N GLY A 199 3.88 -12.55 -7.43
CA GLY A 199 3.36 -12.12 -8.72
C GLY A 199 1.99 -11.42 -8.66
N PHE A 200 1.44 -11.13 -7.48
CA PHE A 200 0.15 -10.44 -7.38
C PHE A 200 0.32 -8.92 -7.43
N SER A 201 -0.56 -8.26 -8.19
CA SER A 201 -0.69 -6.80 -8.13
C SER A 201 -1.45 -6.37 -6.88
N LEU A 202 -1.48 -5.07 -6.63
CA LEU A 202 -2.35 -4.50 -5.59
C LEU A 202 -3.83 -4.82 -5.85
N ALA A 203 -4.28 -4.71 -7.11
CA ALA A 203 -5.65 -5.03 -7.50
C ALA A 203 -6.01 -6.49 -7.22
N ASP A 204 -5.12 -7.43 -7.57
CA ASP A 204 -5.29 -8.87 -7.29
C ASP A 204 -5.40 -9.14 -5.78
N THR A 205 -4.56 -8.48 -5.00
CA THR A 205 -4.52 -8.65 -3.54
C THR A 205 -5.82 -8.13 -2.91
N ILE A 206 -6.26 -6.92 -3.27
CA ILE A 206 -7.54 -6.37 -2.81
C ILE A 206 -8.71 -7.26 -3.23
N ALA A 207 -8.69 -7.80 -4.46
CA ALA A 207 -9.75 -8.68 -4.94
C ALA A 207 -9.87 -9.97 -4.12
N LYS A 208 -8.74 -10.58 -3.76
CA LYS A 208 -8.70 -11.74 -2.87
C LYS A 208 -9.24 -11.40 -1.48
N GLU A 209 -8.81 -10.29 -0.91
CA GLU A 209 -9.28 -9.85 0.40
C GLU A 209 -10.78 -9.54 0.41
N PHE A 210 -11.32 -8.93 -0.65
CA PHE A 210 -12.77 -8.76 -0.80
C PHE A 210 -13.52 -10.09 -0.81
N ARG A 211 -12.99 -11.12 -1.49
CA ARG A 211 -13.57 -12.46 -1.46
C ARG A 211 -13.52 -13.05 -0.05
N PHE A 212 -12.40 -12.94 0.64
CA PHE A 212 -12.26 -13.39 2.02
C PHE A 212 -13.28 -12.71 2.94
N LYS A 213 -13.44 -11.38 2.83
CA LYS A 213 -14.42 -10.61 3.62
C LYS A 213 -15.87 -11.04 3.37
N THR A 214 -16.19 -11.62 2.21
CA THR A 214 -17.56 -12.12 1.93
C THR A 214 -18.02 -13.29 2.82
N SER A 215 -17.10 -13.92 3.54
CA SER A 215 -17.40 -14.94 4.56
C SER A 215 -17.98 -14.34 5.84
N PHE A 216 -17.80 -13.03 6.06
CA PHE A 216 -18.17 -12.34 7.31
C PHE A 216 -19.30 -11.31 7.12
N VAL A 217 -19.78 -11.12 5.89
CA VAL A 217 -20.86 -10.16 5.58
C VAL A 217 -21.95 -10.84 4.75
N GLU A 218 -23.17 -10.33 4.85
CA GLU A 218 -24.34 -10.89 4.17
C GLU A 218 -25.05 -9.88 3.25
N GLY A 219 -26.04 -10.35 2.50
CA GLY A 219 -26.94 -9.51 1.71
C GLY A 219 -26.26 -8.66 0.64
N LYS A 220 -26.61 -7.36 0.61
CA LYS A 220 -26.15 -6.41 -0.42
C LYS A 220 -24.64 -6.21 -0.39
N GLU A 221 -24.04 -6.17 0.80
CA GLU A 221 -22.60 -5.94 0.94
C GLU A 221 -21.79 -7.09 0.34
N LYS A 222 -22.17 -8.34 0.63
CA LYS A 222 -21.57 -9.54 0.02
C LYS A 222 -21.62 -9.49 -1.52
N THR A 223 -22.76 -9.09 -2.08
CA THR A 223 -22.93 -8.96 -3.53
C THR A 223 -22.00 -7.89 -4.12
N LEU A 224 -21.89 -6.73 -3.46
CA LEU A 224 -21.02 -5.64 -3.91
C LEU A 224 -19.54 -6.01 -3.84
N LEU A 225 -19.09 -6.68 -2.78
CA LEU A 225 -17.71 -7.15 -2.64
C LEU A 225 -17.34 -8.16 -3.73
N ASN A 226 -18.22 -9.13 -4.00
CA ASN A 226 -18.00 -10.10 -5.08
C ASN A 226 -17.91 -9.41 -6.45
N LYS A 227 -18.76 -8.41 -6.71
CA LYS A 227 -18.72 -7.65 -7.97
C LYS A 227 -17.44 -6.82 -8.07
N ALA A 228 -17.02 -6.18 -6.98
CA ALA A 228 -15.79 -5.39 -6.94
C ALA A 228 -14.56 -6.28 -7.15
N ALA A 229 -14.49 -7.43 -6.48
CA ALA A 229 -13.41 -8.41 -6.65
C ALA A 229 -13.30 -8.90 -8.11
N LYS A 230 -14.42 -9.24 -8.76
CA LYS A 230 -14.43 -9.61 -10.18
C LYS A 230 -13.97 -8.47 -11.09
N THR A 231 -14.35 -7.24 -10.77
CA THR A 231 -13.96 -6.06 -11.54
C THR A 231 -12.45 -5.80 -11.43
N LEU A 232 -11.87 -6.00 -10.24
CA LEU A 232 -10.44 -5.87 -9.99
C LEU A 232 -9.63 -6.95 -10.71
N ASP A 233 -10.06 -8.22 -10.66
CA ASP A 233 -9.40 -9.33 -11.39
C ASP A 233 -9.35 -9.10 -12.90
N ALA A 234 -10.34 -8.41 -13.45
CA ALA A 234 -10.43 -8.12 -14.88
C ALA A 234 -9.52 -6.96 -15.33
N ILE A 235 -8.84 -6.28 -14.39
CA ILE A 235 -7.91 -5.20 -14.73
C ILE A 235 -6.69 -5.80 -15.41
N GLN A 236 -6.41 -5.32 -16.62
CA GLN A 236 -5.16 -5.63 -17.32
C GLN A 236 -4.31 -4.37 -17.36
N ALA A 237 -3.05 -4.48 -17.00
CA ALA A 237 -2.13 -3.35 -16.99
C ALA A 237 -0.92 -3.68 -17.85
N GLU A 238 -0.59 -2.75 -18.74
CA GLU A 238 0.65 -2.74 -19.50
C GLU A 238 1.60 -1.76 -18.81
N ARG A 239 2.81 -2.23 -18.51
CA ARG A 239 3.89 -1.39 -18.02
C ARG A 239 4.23 -0.31 -19.06
N LEU A 240 5.05 0.63 -18.62
CA LEU A 240 5.52 1.70 -19.48
C LEU A 240 6.28 1.11 -20.68
N ASP A 241 5.78 1.38 -21.88
CA ASP A 241 6.48 1.05 -23.13
C ASP A 241 6.20 2.13 -24.20
N THR A 242 6.80 1.94 -25.37
CA THR A 242 6.65 2.78 -26.55
C THR A 242 5.55 2.27 -27.47
N TYR A 243 4.78 3.22 -27.99
CA TYR A 243 3.68 3.00 -28.89
C TYR A 243 3.77 3.97 -30.06
N THR A 244 3.36 3.50 -31.24
CA THR A 244 3.12 4.36 -32.39
C THR A 244 1.64 4.74 -32.43
N VAL A 245 1.34 6.03 -32.50
CA VAL A 245 -0.01 6.52 -32.77
C VAL A 245 -0.31 6.29 -34.25
N ILE A 246 -1.29 5.43 -34.53
CA ILE A 246 -1.70 5.07 -35.91
C ILE A 246 -3.09 5.57 -36.28
N GLY A 247 -3.81 6.15 -35.31
CA GLY A 247 -5.10 6.77 -35.53
C GLY A 247 -5.52 7.65 -34.35
N GLN A 248 -6.32 8.65 -34.62
CA GLN A 248 -6.92 9.53 -33.64
C GLN A 248 -8.39 9.71 -34.02
N LYS A 249 -9.28 9.46 -33.07
CA LYS A 249 -10.72 9.61 -33.25
C LYS A 249 -11.20 10.99 -32.79
N ASP A 250 -10.62 11.48 -31.70
CA ASP A 250 -10.82 12.83 -31.15
C ASP A 250 -9.62 13.23 -30.26
N GLU A 251 -9.73 14.36 -29.55
CA GLU A 251 -8.70 14.86 -28.60
C GLU A 251 -8.37 13.92 -27.44
N ARG A 252 -9.14 12.84 -27.21
CA ARG A 252 -8.97 11.92 -26.09
C ARG A 252 -8.85 10.45 -26.49
N MET A 253 -9.24 10.07 -27.70
CA MET A 253 -9.26 8.68 -28.14
C MET A 253 -8.28 8.42 -29.28
N PHE A 254 -7.30 7.56 -29.00
CA PHE A 254 -6.21 7.23 -29.92
C PHE A 254 -6.15 5.73 -30.18
N THR A 255 -5.70 5.35 -31.38
CA THR A 255 -5.30 3.98 -31.69
C THR A 255 -3.78 3.87 -31.58
N LEU A 256 -3.32 3.03 -30.67
CA LEU A 256 -1.92 2.82 -30.37
C LEU A 256 -1.47 1.46 -30.88
N ARG A 257 -0.32 1.41 -31.54
CA ARG A 257 0.33 0.15 -31.93
C ARG A 257 1.61 -0.04 -31.14
N HIS A 258 1.69 -1.13 -30.40
CA HIS A 258 2.88 -1.55 -29.71
C HIS A 258 3.94 -2.08 -30.69
N ARG A 259 5.20 -2.09 -30.28
CA ARG A 259 6.33 -2.55 -31.12
C ARG A 259 6.25 -4.02 -31.54
N ASP A 260 5.56 -4.86 -30.77
CA ASP A 260 5.33 -6.27 -31.08
C ASP A 260 4.18 -6.49 -32.09
N GLY A 261 3.52 -5.42 -32.53
CA GLY A 261 2.40 -5.46 -33.47
C GLY A 261 1.01 -5.46 -32.82
N ARG A 262 0.89 -5.60 -31.50
CA ARG A 262 -0.41 -5.48 -30.80
C ARG A 262 -1.01 -4.09 -31.03
N VAL A 263 -2.32 -4.03 -31.30
CA VAL A 263 -3.05 -2.79 -31.52
C VAL A 263 -4.07 -2.60 -30.42
N PHE A 264 -4.05 -1.41 -29.82
CA PHE A 264 -4.99 -0.96 -28.82
C PHE A 264 -5.88 0.11 -29.44
N HIS A 265 -7.14 -0.22 -29.65
CA HIS A 265 -8.15 0.70 -30.18
C HIS A 265 -8.78 1.54 -29.08
N ASP A 266 -9.24 2.75 -29.44
CA ASP A 266 -9.98 3.66 -28.57
C ASP A 266 -9.33 3.88 -27.18
N VAL A 267 -8.00 4.03 -27.14
CA VAL A 267 -7.25 4.31 -25.90
C VAL A 267 -7.60 5.72 -25.41
N ILE A 268 -8.11 5.79 -24.19
CA ILE A 268 -8.63 7.02 -23.57
C ILE A 268 -7.53 7.76 -22.82
N PHE A 269 -7.32 9.01 -23.18
CA PHE A 269 -6.44 9.95 -22.49
C PHE A 269 -7.28 10.73 -21.46
N PRO A 270 -6.92 10.70 -20.16
CA PRO A 270 -7.66 11.45 -19.14
C PRO A 270 -7.69 12.96 -19.37
N THR A 271 -6.64 13.49 -19.99
CA THR A 271 -6.51 14.90 -20.37
C THR A 271 -6.52 15.00 -21.89
N PRO A 272 -7.27 15.96 -22.48
CA PRO A 272 -7.21 16.24 -23.91
C PRO A 272 -5.79 16.45 -24.40
N VAL A 273 -5.48 15.87 -25.55
CA VAL A 273 -4.23 16.08 -26.29
C VAL A 273 -4.57 16.92 -27.52
N SER A 274 -3.81 17.99 -27.75
CA SER A 274 -3.93 18.81 -28.95
C SER A 274 -3.74 17.99 -30.23
N GLU A 275 -4.44 18.36 -31.30
CA GLU A 275 -4.27 17.76 -32.63
C GLU A 275 -2.85 17.96 -33.19
N ASP A 276 -2.16 19.04 -32.78
CA ASP A 276 -0.76 19.31 -33.12
C ASP A 276 0.15 18.44 -32.25
N MET A 277 0.14 17.13 -32.52
CA MET A 277 0.97 16.17 -31.80
C MET A 277 2.46 16.40 -32.13
N PRO A 278 3.33 16.58 -31.12
CA PRO A 278 4.75 16.86 -31.34
C PRO A 278 5.50 15.68 -31.97
N SER A 279 4.97 14.45 -31.86
CA SER A 279 5.52 13.25 -32.47
C SER A 279 4.43 12.19 -32.68
N ARG A 280 4.70 11.18 -33.51
CA ARG A 280 3.85 9.97 -33.65
C ARG A 280 4.19 8.87 -32.65
N TYR A 281 5.27 9.02 -31.88
CA TYR A 281 5.71 8.03 -30.92
C TYR A 281 5.44 8.52 -29.49
N LEU A 282 4.95 7.61 -28.67
CA LEU A 282 4.48 7.89 -27.33
C LEU A 282 5.00 6.84 -26.37
N THR A 283 5.49 7.27 -25.21
CA THR A 283 5.81 6.40 -24.08
C THR A 283 4.74 6.53 -23.01
N VAL A 284 4.09 5.42 -22.66
CA VAL A 284 2.87 5.44 -21.84
C VAL A 284 2.63 4.09 -21.14
N GLN A 285 1.97 4.12 -19.99
CA GLN A 285 1.41 2.94 -19.31
C GLN A 285 -0.06 2.82 -19.68
N LEU A 286 -0.54 1.62 -19.99
CA LEU A 286 -1.95 1.39 -20.34
C LEU A 286 -2.63 0.55 -19.25
N VAL A 287 -3.90 0.83 -18.98
CA VAL A 287 -4.73 0.02 -18.10
C VAL A 287 -6.08 -0.21 -18.76
N THR A 288 -6.47 -1.47 -18.91
CA THR A 288 -7.81 -1.86 -19.32
C THR A 288 -8.67 -2.09 -18.08
N TYR A 289 -9.77 -1.34 -17.99
CA TYR A 289 -10.75 -1.40 -16.91
C TYR A 289 -12.15 -1.31 -17.49
N LYS A 290 -12.99 -2.32 -17.18
CA LYS A 290 -14.35 -2.45 -17.75
C LYS A 290 -14.38 -2.29 -19.27
N ASP A 291 -13.57 -3.12 -19.93
CA ASP A 291 -13.49 -3.22 -21.40
C ASP A 291 -13.05 -1.94 -22.12
N LYS A 292 -12.48 -0.97 -21.39
CA LYS A 292 -11.93 0.27 -21.93
C LYS A 292 -10.47 0.41 -21.53
N THR A 293 -9.64 0.84 -22.45
CA THR A 293 -8.20 1.03 -22.23
C THR A 293 -7.90 2.50 -21.99
N TYR A 294 -7.17 2.79 -20.92
CA TYR A 294 -6.84 4.13 -20.47
C TYR A 294 -5.33 4.32 -20.41
N VAL A 295 -4.89 5.55 -20.70
CA VAL A 295 -3.57 6.00 -20.30
C VAL A 295 -3.51 6.16 -18.78
N SER A 296 -2.57 5.46 -18.15
CA SER A 296 -2.32 5.53 -16.70
C SER A 296 -1.07 6.37 -16.42
N GLY A 297 -1.17 7.32 -15.48
CA GLY A 297 -0.06 8.22 -15.15
C GLY A 297 0.09 9.38 -16.14
N SER A 298 1.29 9.53 -16.73
CA SER A 298 1.57 10.58 -17.72
C SER A 298 2.07 9.97 -19.02
N ALA A 299 1.59 10.53 -20.13
CA ALA A 299 2.05 10.21 -21.47
C ALA A 299 3.21 11.14 -21.84
N VAL A 300 4.25 10.60 -22.49
CA VAL A 300 5.42 11.36 -22.95
C VAL A 300 5.60 11.13 -24.45
N TRP A 301 5.52 12.19 -25.24
CA TRP A 301 5.83 12.16 -26.66
C TRP A 301 7.35 12.10 -26.85
N ILE A 302 7.81 11.20 -27.72
CA ILE A 302 9.23 10.96 -27.94
C ILE A 302 9.55 11.00 -29.43
N ASP A 303 10.75 11.46 -29.81
CA ASP A 303 11.14 11.54 -31.21
C ASP A 303 11.57 10.18 -31.76
N LYS A 304 11.50 10.01 -33.08
CA LYS A 304 11.88 8.76 -33.76
C LYS A 304 13.30 8.29 -33.40
N GLU A 305 14.22 9.24 -33.22
CA GLU A 305 15.63 9.00 -32.89
C GLU A 305 15.81 8.44 -31.48
N THR A 306 14.86 8.73 -30.57
CA THR A 306 14.88 8.23 -29.19
C THR A 306 14.21 6.86 -29.05
N LEU A 307 13.44 6.43 -30.05
CA LEU A 307 12.73 5.15 -30.06
C LEU A 307 13.67 3.94 -29.85
N PRO A 308 14.83 3.82 -30.52
CA PRO A 308 15.74 2.69 -30.31
C PRO A 308 16.40 2.70 -28.93
N VAL A 309 16.50 3.88 -28.31
CA VAL A 309 17.09 4.06 -26.97
C VAL A 309 16.13 3.56 -25.89
N TRP A 310 14.82 3.59 -26.14
CA TRP A 310 13.79 3.15 -25.20
C TRP A 310 13.25 1.75 -25.55
N ASN A 311 14.04 0.72 -25.25
CA ASN A 311 13.57 -0.65 -25.23
C ASN A 311 12.95 -0.95 -23.84
N GLY A 312 11.62 -0.95 -23.73
CA GLY A 312 10.91 -1.15 -22.47
C GLY A 312 11.38 -2.38 -21.69
N GLU A 313 11.51 -3.53 -22.35
CA GLU A 313 12.00 -4.78 -21.77
C GLU A 313 13.39 -4.61 -21.15
N ALA A 314 14.37 -4.16 -21.94
CA ALA A 314 15.74 -3.98 -21.46
C ALA A 314 15.86 -2.93 -20.34
N VAL A 315 15.07 -1.85 -20.40
CA VAL A 315 15.01 -0.83 -19.34
C VAL A 315 14.45 -1.43 -18.05
N TRP A 316 13.37 -2.20 -18.12
CA TRP A 316 12.76 -2.82 -16.95
C TRP A 316 13.63 -3.93 -16.35
N GLU A 317 14.32 -4.73 -17.18
CA GLU A 317 15.30 -5.72 -16.72
C GLU A 317 16.47 -5.06 -15.97
N ASP A 318 17.03 -3.97 -16.51
CA ASP A 318 18.10 -3.21 -15.85
C ASP A 318 17.64 -2.60 -14.52
N ILE A 319 16.42 -2.03 -14.47
CA ILE A 319 15.83 -1.52 -13.22
C ILE A 319 15.66 -2.64 -12.21
N GLN A 320 15.07 -3.77 -12.61
CA GLN A 320 14.85 -4.90 -11.72
C GLN A 320 16.17 -5.43 -11.16
N LYS A 321 17.19 -5.57 -12.00
CA LYS A 321 18.53 -5.98 -11.57
C LYS A 321 19.11 -5.02 -10.54
N LYS A 322 19.05 -3.71 -10.79
CA LYS A 322 19.54 -2.68 -9.84
C LYS A 322 18.79 -2.70 -8.51
N GLU A 323 17.46 -2.86 -8.55
CA GLU A 323 16.63 -3.00 -7.35
C GLU A 323 17.04 -4.24 -6.53
N GLN A 324 17.24 -5.37 -7.20
CA GLN A 324 17.70 -6.61 -6.57
C GLN A 324 19.11 -6.50 -5.99
N ASP A 325 20.04 -5.90 -6.72
CA ASP A 325 21.42 -5.70 -6.26
C ASP A 325 21.47 -4.79 -5.03
N ALA A 326 20.66 -3.72 -5.00
CA ALA A 326 20.52 -2.87 -3.82
C ALA A 326 19.93 -3.63 -2.62
N ALA A 327 18.94 -4.50 -2.85
CA ALA A 327 18.37 -5.33 -1.80
C ALA A 327 19.38 -6.34 -1.23
N ARG A 328 20.25 -6.92 -2.07
CA ARG A 328 21.35 -7.81 -1.61
C ARG A 328 22.36 -7.09 -0.73
N GLN A 329 22.60 -5.81 -0.99
CA GLN A 329 23.53 -4.98 -0.19
C GLN A 329 22.92 -4.49 1.13
N THR A 330 21.62 -4.67 1.33
CA THR A 330 20.93 -4.29 2.56
C THR A 330 20.74 -5.53 3.42
N TYR A 331 21.50 -5.66 4.50
CA TYR A 331 21.48 -6.82 5.38
C TYR A 331 21.51 -6.42 6.86
N PHE A 332 21.04 -7.32 7.71
CA PHE A 332 21.33 -7.31 9.14
C PHE A 332 21.97 -8.63 9.55
N THR A 333 22.56 -8.66 10.74
CA THR A 333 23.05 -9.90 11.36
C THR A 333 22.14 -10.26 12.53
N THR A 334 21.59 -11.48 12.56
CA THR A 334 20.77 -11.97 13.67
C THR A 334 21.59 -12.02 14.96
N MET A 335 20.91 -12.16 16.10
CA MET A 335 21.57 -12.40 17.39
C MET A 335 22.46 -13.65 17.41
N PHE A 336 22.26 -14.59 16.48
CA PHE A 336 23.04 -15.82 16.33
C PHE A 336 24.12 -15.73 15.25
N GLY A 337 24.36 -14.55 14.66
CA GLY A 337 25.43 -14.34 13.68
C GLY A 337 25.04 -14.66 12.23
N LYS A 338 23.78 -15.00 11.93
CA LYS A 338 23.30 -15.24 10.55
C LYS A 338 23.11 -13.89 9.84
N GLN A 339 23.71 -13.71 8.67
CA GLN A 339 23.42 -12.57 7.81
C GLN A 339 22.19 -12.85 6.95
N ILE A 340 21.29 -11.89 6.90
CA ILE A 340 20.05 -11.97 6.13
C ILE A 340 19.92 -10.68 5.36
N CYS A 341 19.68 -10.80 4.05
CA CYS A 341 19.55 -9.66 3.16
C CYS A 341 18.09 -9.42 2.77
N LEU A 342 17.76 -8.16 2.49
CA LEU A 342 16.43 -7.73 2.07
C LEU A 342 15.97 -8.42 0.77
N TYR A 343 16.92 -8.89 -0.05
CA TYR A 343 16.63 -9.63 -1.27
C TYR A 343 15.84 -10.93 -1.01
N GLU A 344 16.16 -11.63 0.08
CA GLU A 344 15.46 -12.85 0.47
C GLU A 344 13.98 -12.57 0.75
N ASP A 345 13.67 -11.46 1.42
CA ASP A 345 12.28 -11.05 1.66
C ASP A 345 11.57 -10.64 0.38
N LEU A 346 12.20 -9.76 -0.41
CA LEU A 346 11.55 -9.07 -1.51
C LEU A 346 11.37 -9.93 -2.76
N TYR A 347 12.23 -10.93 -2.96
CA TYR A 347 12.32 -11.65 -4.24
C TYR A 347 12.32 -13.16 -4.12
N THR A 348 12.47 -13.71 -2.92
CA THR A 348 12.53 -15.17 -2.74
C THR A 348 11.19 -15.69 -2.23
N VAL A 349 10.67 -16.70 -2.93
CA VAL A 349 9.54 -17.52 -2.50
C VAL A 349 10.09 -18.92 -2.25
N PRO A 350 9.89 -19.50 -1.06
CA PRO A 350 10.29 -20.88 -0.83
C PRO A 350 9.62 -21.81 -1.83
N THR A 351 10.37 -22.77 -2.34
CA THR A 351 9.88 -23.74 -3.32
C THR A 351 9.17 -24.92 -2.68
N ASP A 352 9.49 -25.21 -1.42
CA ASP A 352 8.79 -26.25 -0.66
C ASP A 352 7.40 -25.72 -0.22
N PRO A 353 6.30 -26.44 -0.50
CA PRO A 353 4.96 -25.99 -0.15
C PRO A 353 4.69 -25.81 1.35
N GLU A 354 5.31 -26.62 2.22
CA GLU A 354 5.19 -26.45 3.66
C GLU A 354 6.00 -25.22 4.10
N GLU A 355 7.23 -25.07 3.63
CA GLU A 355 8.03 -23.87 3.88
C GLU A 355 7.39 -22.60 3.28
N ALA A 356 6.68 -22.68 2.15
CA ALA A 356 5.96 -21.56 1.56
C ALA A 356 4.71 -21.18 2.37
N TYR A 357 4.06 -22.17 3.00
CA TYR A 357 2.98 -21.96 3.95
C TYR A 357 3.51 -21.32 5.25
N TYR A 358 4.65 -21.78 5.75
CA TYR A 358 5.31 -21.24 6.96
C TYR A 358 6.18 -20.00 6.71
N ALA A 359 6.57 -19.68 5.47
CA ALA A 359 7.27 -18.44 5.13
C ALA A 359 6.38 -17.24 5.21
N ASP A 360 5.08 -17.45 5.00
CA ASP A 360 4.14 -16.41 5.32
C ASP A 360 3.96 -16.27 6.86
N MET A 361 4.42 -17.24 7.66
CA MET A 361 4.47 -17.18 9.15
C MET A 361 5.85 -16.79 9.71
N GLY A 362 6.86 -16.58 8.85
CA GLY A 362 8.26 -16.58 9.23
C GLY A 362 8.80 -18.00 9.43
N ILE A 363 9.63 -18.50 8.49
CA ILE A 363 10.25 -19.84 8.58
C ILE A 363 11.12 -19.99 9.84
N TYR A 364 11.62 -18.87 10.36
CA TYR A 364 12.57 -18.84 11.45
C TYR A 364 12.08 -17.85 12.51
N PHE A 365 11.60 -18.37 13.64
CA PHE A 365 11.09 -17.58 14.78
C PHE A 365 12.15 -16.64 15.40
N ASP A 366 13.42 -16.78 15.01
CA ASP A 366 14.58 -16.00 15.43
C ASP A 366 15.06 -14.96 14.39
N GLU A 367 14.36 -14.80 13.28
CA GLU A 367 14.68 -13.78 12.26
C GLU A 367 13.95 -12.46 12.54
N PRO A 368 14.62 -11.30 12.40
CA PRO A 368 13.96 -10.02 12.62
C PRO A 368 12.98 -9.70 11.49
N ASN A 369 12.09 -8.78 11.81
CA ASN A 369 10.97 -8.41 10.97
C ASN A 369 11.46 -7.60 9.75
N ILE A 370 10.84 -7.75 8.57
CA ILE A 370 11.18 -6.92 7.40
C ILE A 370 11.18 -5.42 7.74
N PHE A 371 10.31 -4.99 8.64
CA PHE A 371 10.24 -3.59 9.04
C PHE A 371 11.45 -3.12 9.88
N ASP A 372 12.33 -4.02 10.33
CA ASP A 372 13.57 -3.70 11.04
C ASP A 372 14.66 -3.19 10.07
N PHE A 373 14.60 -3.60 8.80
CA PHE A 373 15.41 -3.00 7.72
C PHE A 373 15.11 -1.50 7.54
N PHE A 374 13.88 -1.08 7.83
CA PHE A 374 13.40 0.29 7.56
C PHE A 374 13.34 1.18 8.81
N GLY A 375 13.47 0.60 10.02
CA GLY A 375 13.24 1.28 11.29
C GLY A 375 14.47 1.49 12.18
N GLY A 376 15.62 0.89 11.84
CA GLY A 376 16.88 1.17 12.53
C GLY A 376 16.87 0.88 14.03
N LYS A 377 16.54 -0.36 14.41
CA LYS A 377 17.06 -1.09 15.59
C LYS A 377 16.44 -2.49 15.62
N PRO A 378 17.20 -3.56 15.39
CA PRO A 378 16.74 -4.91 15.69
C PRO A 378 16.67 -5.03 17.22
N ASN A 379 15.51 -4.80 17.81
CA ASN A 379 15.30 -5.18 19.19
C ASN A 379 15.03 -6.68 19.20
N GLY A 380 16.11 -7.46 19.20
CA GLY A 380 16.11 -8.92 19.37
C GLY A 380 15.62 -9.37 20.74
N ARG A 381 14.39 -8.99 21.11
CA ARG A 381 13.66 -9.65 22.19
C ARG A 381 12.75 -10.70 21.56
N VAL A 382 13.30 -11.91 21.46
CA VAL A 382 12.52 -13.14 21.33
C VAL A 382 11.58 -13.19 22.54
N ILE A 383 10.28 -13.08 22.29
CA ILE A 383 9.28 -13.44 23.30
C ILE A 383 9.18 -14.96 23.24
N TYR A 384 9.83 -15.63 24.18
CA TYR A 384 9.60 -17.05 24.41
C TYR A 384 8.16 -17.24 24.88
N PHE A 385 7.31 -17.87 24.07
CA PHE A 385 6.16 -18.60 24.60
C PHE A 385 6.71 -19.91 25.18
N GLY A 386 7.17 -19.84 26.42
CA GLY A 386 7.63 -21.03 27.15
C GLY A 386 6.49 -21.63 27.96
N GLY A 387 6.23 -22.92 27.72
CA GLY A 387 5.85 -23.94 28.72
C GLY A 387 4.50 -23.80 29.40
#